data_AF-A0AA45RXK1-F1
#
_entry.id   AF-A0AA45RXK1-F1
#
_cell.length_a   1.000
_cell.length_b   1.000
_cell.length_c   1.000
_cell.angle_alpha   90.00
_cell.angle_beta   90.00
_cell.angle_gamma   90.00
#
_symmetry.space_group_name_H-M   'P 1'
#
loop_
_entity.id
_entity.type
_entity.pdbx_description
1 polymer ?
#
loop_
_entity_poly.entity_id
_entity_poly.type
_entity_poly.pdbx_seq_one_letter_code
_entity_poly.pdbx_strand_id
1 'polypeptide(L)'
;MTNETEYDIVAELARKVERLESAPSTFLTPEEISVLSGRKSKSRQIEALRAMGVPFFINGIGHAVVARSAVEGGKSLAPAAPKAKWVPKVLQKG
;
A
#
# COMPACT_ATOMS: atom_id res chain seq x y z
N MET A 1 -43.52 15.36 -15.62
CA MET A 1 -43.11 14.54 -14.44
C MET A 1 -41.90 13.66 -14.76
N THR A 2 -41.00 14.09 -15.67
CA THR A 2 -39.84 13.28 -16.12
C THR A 2 -38.50 13.87 -15.66
N ASN A 3 -38.44 15.17 -15.41
CA ASN A 3 -37.17 15.86 -15.20
C ASN A 3 -36.59 15.61 -13.80
N GLU A 4 -37.42 15.60 -12.74
CA GLU A 4 -36.95 15.39 -11.37
C GLU A 4 -36.34 14.00 -11.17
N THR A 5 -36.92 12.95 -11.76
CA THR A 5 -36.39 11.58 -11.68
C THR A 5 -35.07 11.44 -12.43
N GLU A 6 -34.92 12.13 -13.57
CA GLU A 6 -33.68 12.12 -14.33
C GLU A 6 -32.54 12.82 -13.57
N TYR A 7 -32.81 13.97 -12.95
CA TYR A 7 -31.81 14.66 -12.11
C TYR A 7 -31.40 13.83 -10.88
N ASP A 8 -32.33 13.11 -10.25
CA ASP A 8 -32.04 12.29 -9.08
C ASP A 8 -31.13 11.09 -9.44
N ILE A 9 -31.36 10.48 -10.62
CA ILE A 9 -30.50 9.42 -11.17
C ILE A 9 -29.10 9.95 -11.46
N VAL A 10 -28.99 11.14 -12.07
CA VAL A 10 -27.68 11.75 -12.37
C VAL A 10 -26.94 12.10 -11.08
N ALA A 11 -27.64 12.61 -10.06
CA ALA A 11 -27.06 12.93 -8.76
C ALA A 11 -26.63 11.67 -7.97
N GLU A 12 -27.38 10.58 -8.07
CA GLU A 12 -26.98 9.28 -7.53
C GLU A 12 -25.73 8.74 -8.24
N LEU A 13 -25.71 8.80 -9.58
CA LEU A 13 -24.59 8.32 -10.38
C LEU A 13 -23.32 9.12 -10.09
N ALA A 14 -23.42 10.45 -9.97
CA ALA A 14 -22.29 11.31 -9.61
C ALA A 14 -21.69 10.94 -8.24
N ARG A 15 -22.53 10.74 -7.21
CA ARG A 15 -22.08 10.28 -5.88
C ARG A 15 -21.42 8.90 -5.94
N LYS A 16 -21.91 8.02 -6.82
CA LYS A 16 -21.36 6.68 -7.01
C LYS A 16 -20.01 6.72 -7.72
N VAL A 17 -19.85 7.58 -8.71
CA VAL A 17 -18.55 7.83 -9.38
C VAL A 17 -17.55 8.38 -8.38
N GLU A 18 -17.91 9.42 -7.63
CA GLU A 18 -17.05 10.01 -6.60
C GLU A 18 -16.59 8.96 -5.57
N ARG A 19 -17.50 8.09 -5.12
CA ARG A 19 -17.17 6.99 -4.20
C ARG A 19 -16.21 5.97 -4.80
N LEU A 20 -16.34 5.67 -6.10
CA LEU A 20 -15.47 4.72 -6.79
C LEU A 20 -14.08 5.31 -7.05
N GLU A 21 -14.00 6.59 -7.41
CA GLU A 21 -12.74 7.32 -7.57
C GLU A 21 -12.03 7.54 -6.22
N SER A 22 -12.79 7.69 -5.14
CA SER A 22 -12.29 7.86 -3.76
C SER A 22 -11.97 6.53 -3.06
N ALA A 23 -12.27 5.38 -3.67
CA ALA A 23 -11.95 4.10 -3.07
C ALA A 23 -10.42 3.94 -2.95
N PRO A 24 -9.88 3.69 -1.74
CA PRO A 24 -8.44 3.61 -1.57
C PRO A 24 -7.87 2.40 -2.32
N SER A 25 -6.89 2.66 -3.19
CA SER A 25 -6.06 1.60 -3.78
C SER A 25 -5.38 0.78 -2.69
N THR A 26 -5.25 -0.53 -2.92
CA THR A 26 -4.52 -1.46 -2.04
C THR A 26 -3.09 -1.00 -1.75
N PHE A 27 -2.46 -0.35 -2.74
CA PHE A 27 -1.11 0.22 -2.63
C PHE A 27 -1.15 1.74 -2.69
N LEU A 28 -0.19 2.39 -2.02
CA LEU A 28 0.01 3.82 -2.13
C LEU A 28 0.44 4.19 -3.55
N THR A 29 -0.08 5.31 -4.06
CA THR A 29 0.33 5.87 -5.34
C THR A 29 1.74 6.49 -5.24
N PRO A 30 2.42 6.75 -6.37
CA PRO A 30 3.72 7.43 -6.37
C PRO A 30 3.71 8.78 -5.65
N GLU A 31 2.61 9.52 -5.78
CA GLU A 31 2.40 10.83 -5.13
C GLU A 31 2.27 10.66 -3.62
N GLU A 32 1.48 9.69 -3.17
CA GLU A 32 1.34 9.36 -1.76
C GLU A 32 2.67 8.93 -1.14
N ILE A 33 3.47 8.14 -1.86
CA ILE A 33 4.83 7.76 -1.43
C ILE A 33 5.74 9.00 -1.34
N SER A 34 5.62 9.93 -2.28
CA SER A 34 6.39 11.19 -2.25
C SER A 34 6.00 12.07 -1.06
N VAL A 35 4.71 12.15 -0.73
CA VAL A 35 4.21 12.89 0.43
C VAL A 35 4.64 12.22 1.72
N LEU A 36 4.44 10.90 1.84
CA LEU A 36 4.78 10.11 3.03
C LEU A 36 6.29 10.18 3.34
N SER A 37 7.14 10.06 2.32
CA SER A 37 8.59 10.11 2.50
C SER A 37 9.16 11.53 2.58
N GLY A 38 8.42 12.55 2.12
CA GLY A 38 8.94 13.91 1.93
C GLY A 38 10.06 14.00 0.88
N ARG A 39 10.14 13.03 -0.05
CA ARG A 39 11.22 12.90 -1.06
C ARG A 39 10.63 12.64 -2.44
N LYS A 40 11.22 13.26 -3.47
CA LYS A 40 10.84 13.05 -4.88
C LYS A 40 11.68 12.00 -5.62
N SER A 41 12.91 11.74 -5.16
CA SER A 41 13.82 10.77 -5.78
C SER A 41 13.61 9.37 -5.19
N LYS A 42 13.42 8.35 -6.05
CA LYS A 42 13.15 6.97 -5.64
C LYS A 42 14.16 6.40 -4.64
N SER A 43 15.46 6.67 -4.81
CA SER A 43 16.49 6.19 -3.89
C SER A 43 16.31 6.82 -2.49
N ARG A 44 16.02 8.12 -2.43
CA ARG A 44 15.79 8.83 -1.18
C ARG A 44 14.45 8.45 -0.52
N GLN A 45 13.44 8.13 -1.32
CA GLN A 45 12.18 7.59 -0.82
C GLN A 45 12.41 6.26 -0.10
N ILE A 46 13.18 5.34 -0.71
CA ILE A 46 13.55 4.04 -0.12
C ILE A 46 14.32 4.23 1.19
N GLU A 47 15.30 5.14 1.22
CA GLU A 47 16.05 5.44 2.45
C GLU A 47 15.14 6.00 3.56
N ALA A 48 14.25 6.93 3.22
CA ALA A 48 13.28 7.47 4.17
C ALA A 48 12.32 6.40 4.69
N LEU A 49 11.77 5.55 3.81
CA LEU A 49 10.87 4.45 4.20
C LEU A 49 11.57 3.45 5.13
N ARG A 50 12.85 3.14 4.90
CA ARG A 50 13.66 2.32 5.82
C ARG A 50 13.83 2.99 7.18
N ALA A 51 14.15 4.29 7.21
CA ALA A 51 14.33 5.04 8.45
C ALA A 51 13.02 5.15 9.27
N MET A 52 11.87 5.24 8.59
CA MET A 52 10.55 5.24 9.22
C MET A 52 10.11 3.85 9.73
N GLY A 53 10.79 2.76 9.32
CA GLY A 53 10.40 1.40 9.66
C GLY A 53 9.09 0.94 8.99
N VAL A 54 8.68 1.60 7.89
CA VAL A 54 7.49 1.20 7.13
C VAL A 54 7.81 -0.06 6.33
N PRO A 55 6.99 -1.12 6.38
CA PRO A 55 7.16 -2.29 5.50
C PRO A 55 6.87 -1.94 4.03
N PHE A 56 7.80 -2.27 3.14
CA PHE A 56 7.65 -2.04 1.70
C PHE A 56 8.42 -3.08 0.86
N PHE A 57 8.09 -3.14 -0.42
CA PHE A 57 8.85 -3.89 -1.43
C PHE A 57 9.47 -2.94 -2.44
N ILE A 58 10.56 -3.37 -3.09
CA ILE A 58 11.11 -2.69 -4.25
C ILE A 58 10.70 -3.50 -5.49
N ASN A 59 10.00 -2.88 -6.43
CA ASN A 59 9.58 -3.55 -7.66
C ASN A 59 10.72 -3.63 -8.70
N GLY A 60 10.47 -4.29 -9.83
CA GLY A 60 11.48 -4.49 -10.89
C GLY A 60 12.03 -3.20 -11.53
N ILE A 61 11.35 -2.05 -11.35
CA ILE A 61 11.77 -0.74 -11.87
C ILE A 61 12.53 0.07 -10.79
N GLY A 62 12.64 -0.48 -9.58
CA GLY A 62 13.33 0.13 -8.44
C GLY A 62 12.48 1.15 -7.68
N HIS A 63 11.15 1.10 -7.80
CA HIS A 63 10.24 1.94 -7.01
C HIS A 63 9.76 1.20 -5.76
N ALA A 64 9.54 1.95 -4.69
CA ALA A 64 8.90 1.42 -3.49
C ALA A 64 7.43 1.13 -3.78
N VAL A 65 6.95 -0.02 -3.29
CA VAL A 65 5.54 -0.41 -3.29
C VAL A 65 5.14 -0.62 -1.84
N VAL A 66 4.20 0.18 -1.36
CA VAL A 66 3.75 0.21 0.03
C VAL A 66 2.26 -0.14 0.04
N ALA A 67 1.87 -1.14 0.82
CA ALA A 67 0.46 -1.44 1.05
C ALA A 67 -0.14 -0.36 1.95
N ARG A 68 -1.36 0.10 1.69
CA ARG A 68 -2.00 1.14 2.50
C ARG A 68 -2.17 0.70 3.97
N SER A 69 -2.45 -0.59 4.19
CA SER A 69 -2.52 -1.19 5.53
C SER A 69 -1.22 -1.10 6.33
N ALA A 70 -0.06 -0.88 5.70
CA ALA A 70 1.22 -0.73 6.38
C ALA A 70 1.36 0.62 7.10
N VAL A 71 0.55 1.63 6.74
CA VAL A 71 0.62 2.99 7.31
C VAL A 71 -0.61 3.37 8.13
N GLU A 72 -1.77 2.75 7.89
CA GLU A 72 -3.04 3.05 8.58
C GLU A 72 -3.08 2.60 10.06
N GLY A 73 -2.04 1.92 10.55
CA GLY A 73 -1.97 1.52 11.96
C GLY A 73 -2.86 0.31 12.29
N GLY A 74 -2.67 -0.80 11.57
CA GLY A 74 -3.22 -2.11 11.93
C GLY A 74 -2.18 -3.00 12.61
N LYS A 75 -2.61 -3.80 13.60
CA LYS A 75 -1.87 -4.75 14.44
C LYS A 75 -0.42 -5.00 13.97
N SER A 76 0.52 -4.40 14.71
CA SER A 76 1.97 -4.56 14.59
C SER A 76 2.35 -5.85 13.88
N LEU A 77 2.88 -5.72 12.67
CA LEU A 77 3.70 -6.76 12.06
C LEU A 77 4.95 -6.86 12.92
N ALA A 78 4.83 -7.52 14.08
CA ALA A 78 5.96 -8.00 14.83
C ALA A 78 6.88 -8.67 13.81
N PRO A 79 8.19 -8.36 13.80
CA PRO A 79 9.12 -8.92 12.82
C PRO A 79 8.89 -10.42 12.76
N ALA A 80 8.49 -10.91 11.59
CA ALA A 80 8.21 -12.33 11.40
C ALA A 80 9.39 -13.10 11.97
N ALA A 81 9.11 -13.99 12.94
CA ALA A 81 10.14 -14.81 13.57
C ALA A 81 11.06 -15.37 12.49
N PRO A 82 12.39 -15.35 12.70
CA PRO A 82 13.34 -15.73 11.67
C PRO A 82 12.92 -17.08 11.08
N LYS A 83 12.66 -17.10 9.76
CA LYS A 83 12.22 -18.31 9.06
C LYS A 83 13.20 -19.43 9.41
N ALA A 84 12.68 -20.54 9.92
CA ALA A 84 13.50 -21.69 10.29
C ALA A 84 14.46 -22.01 9.15
N LYS A 85 15.76 -21.98 9.44
CA LYS A 85 16.80 -22.28 8.45
C LYS A 85 16.53 -23.72 8.00
N TRP A 86 16.32 -23.93 6.70
CA TRP A 86 16.06 -25.26 6.18
C TRP A 86 17.24 -26.17 6.52
N VAL A 87 16.98 -27.26 7.26
CA VAL A 87 17.99 -28.26 7.60
C VAL A 87 17.64 -29.56 6.87
N PRO A 88 18.49 -30.05 5.94
CA PRO A 88 18.25 -31.31 5.26
C PRO A 88 18.28 -32.48 6.25
N LYS A 89 17.42 -33.49 6.02
CA LYS A 89 17.30 -34.68 6.90
C LYS A 89 18.62 -35.41 7.16
N VAL A 90 19.57 -35.34 6.23
CA VAL A 90 20.91 -35.95 6.36
C VAL A 90 21.77 -35.31 7.46
N LEU A 91 21.50 -34.04 7.81
CA LEU A 91 22.22 -33.30 8.87
C LEU A 91 21.48 -33.31 10.22
N GLN A 92 20.32 -33.98 10.31
CA GLN A 92 19.51 -34.04 11.53
C GLN A 92 19.83 -35.24 12.44
N LYS A 93 20.66 -36.18 11.99
CA LYS A 93 21.04 -37.39 12.72
C LYS A 93 22.55 -37.48 12.84
N GLY A 94 23.08 -36.93 13.93
CA GLY A 94 24.40 -37.18 14.48
C GLY A 94 24.23 -37.53 15.95
#